data_AF-A0ABD5RYA4-F1
#
_entry.id   AF-A0ABD5RYA4-F1
#
_cell.length_a   1.000
_cell.length_b   1.000
_cell.length_c   1.000
_cell.angle_alpha   90.00
_cell.angle_beta   90.00
_cell.angle_gamma   90.00
#
_symmetry.space_group_name_H-M   'P 1'
#
loop_
_entity.id
_entity.type
_entity.pdbx_description
1 polymer ?
#
loop_
_entity_poly.entity_id
_entity_poly.type
_entity_poly.pdbx_seq_one_letter_code
_entity_poly.pdbx_strand_id
1 'polypeptide(L)' 'MDPSLLNDDSTGNQRQMLLLEHQLLPKLASNEFVEWDRDDNEIRRGRHYDALMSVAVALKENEGKLPEGWP' A
#
# COMPACT_ATOMS: atom_id res chain seq x y z
N MET A 1 -5.34 6.18 -37.26
CA MET A 1 -5.68 5.98 -35.84
C MET A 1 -4.60 5.09 -35.27
N ASP A 2 -3.78 5.63 -34.36
CA ASP A 2 -2.61 4.93 -33.82
C ASP A 2 -3.03 4.04 -32.62
N PRO A 3 -2.79 2.72 -32.63
CA PRO A 3 -3.11 1.82 -31.51
C PRO A 3 -2.31 2.09 -30.23
N SER A 4 -1.27 2.92 -30.30
CA SER A 4 -0.37 3.21 -29.16
C SER A 4 -0.91 4.25 -28.17
N LEU A 5 -2.08 4.87 -28.43
CA LEU A 5 -2.74 5.79 -27.49
C LEU A 5 -3.56 5.09 -26.38
N LEU A 6 -3.57 3.75 -26.34
CA LEU A 6 -4.29 2.95 -25.34
C LEU A 6 -3.41 2.40 -24.21
N ASN A 7 -2.10 2.65 -24.22
CA ASN A 7 -1.25 2.30 -23.09
C ASN A 7 -1.34 3.41 -22.01
N ASP A 8 -2.54 3.58 -21.48
CA ASP A 8 -2.88 4.57 -20.47
C ASP A 8 -2.46 4.09 -19.08
N ASP A 9 -1.21 4.38 -18.72
CA ASP A 9 -0.64 4.18 -17.39
C ASP A 9 -1.49 4.88 -16.29
N SER A 10 -2.31 5.86 -16.66
CA SER A 10 -3.27 6.54 -15.77
C SER A 10 -4.33 5.60 -15.22
N THR A 11 -4.84 4.66 -16.03
CA THR A 11 -5.83 3.65 -15.58
C THR A 11 -5.23 2.63 -14.60
N GLY A 12 -3.92 2.36 -14.70
CA GLY A 12 -3.18 1.54 -13.73
C GLY A 12 -3.08 2.22 -12.36
N ASN A 13 -2.62 3.48 -12.35
CA ASN A 13 -2.51 4.30 -11.14
C ASN A 13 -3.87 4.53 -10.46
N GLN A 14 -4.93 4.75 -11.23
CA GLN A 14 -6.27 5.01 -10.68
C GLN A 14 -6.85 3.77 -9.97
N ARG A 15 -6.60 2.57 -10.49
CA ARG A 15 -7.00 1.31 -9.83
C ARG A 15 -6.20 1.06 -8.55
N GLN A 16 -4.91 1.36 -8.54
CA GLN A 16 -4.07 1.25 -7.34
C GLN A 16 -4.52 2.24 -6.26
N MET A 17 -4.90 3.46 -6.65
CA MET A 17 -5.40 4.47 -5.73
C MET A 17 -6.72 4.03 -5.06
N LEU A 18 -7.67 3.51 -5.85
CA LEU A 18 -8.93 2.96 -5.32
C LEU A 18 -8.70 1.78 -4.38
N LEU A 19 -7.72 0.92 -4.67
CA LEU A 19 -7.35 -0.19 -3.79
C LEU A 19 -6.77 0.32 -2.46
N LEU A 20 -5.87 1.30 -2.52
CA LEU A 20 -5.30 1.94 -1.33
C LEU A 20 -6.40 2.55 -0.47
N GLU A 21 -7.24 3.38 -1.06
CA GLU A 21 -8.30 4.13 -0.37
C GLU A 21 -9.37 3.22 0.24
N HIS A 22 -9.83 2.22 -0.51
CA HIS A 22 -11.00 1.44 -0.08
C HIS A 22 -10.67 0.12 0.63
N GLN A 23 -9.45 -0.40 0.49
CA GLN A 23 -9.11 -1.71 1.07
C GLN A 23 -7.93 -1.68 2.02
N LEU A 24 -6.84 -0.98 1.68
CA LEU A 24 -5.59 -1.05 2.44
C LEU A 24 -5.55 -0.04 3.58
N LEU A 25 -5.76 1.25 3.30
CA LEU A 25 -5.74 2.31 4.32
C LEU A 25 -6.78 2.08 5.43
N PRO A 26 -8.04 1.67 5.16
CA PRO A 26 -8.98 1.34 6.22
C PRO A 26 -8.45 0.24 7.16
N LYS A 27 -7.80 -0.80 6.63
CA LYS A 27 -7.26 -1.91 7.42
C LYS A 27 -6.06 -1.47 8.26
N LEU A 28 -5.16 -0.68 7.69
CA LEU A 28 -4.01 -0.12 8.39
C LEU A 28 -4.45 0.83 9.51
N ALA A 29 -5.46 1.66 9.26
CA ALA A 29 -6.05 2.57 10.24
C ALA A 29 -6.75 1.80 11.37
N SER A 30 -7.53 0.76 11.04
CA SER A 30 -8.23 -0.07 12.03
C SER A 30 -7.30 -0.78 13.02
N ASN A 31 -6.04 -1.03 12.64
CA ASN A 31 -5.01 -1.63 13.49
C ASN A 31 -4.06 -0.59 14.12
N GLU A 32 -4.35 0.70 13.93
CA GLU A 32 -3.57 1.83 14.46
C GLU A 32 -2.11 1.87 13.95
N PHE A 33 -1.85 1.30 12.78
CA PHE A 33 -0.57 1.41 12.09
C PHE A 33 -0.42 2.77 11.40
N VAL A 34 -1.52 3.32 10.90
CA VAL A 34 -1.60 4.67 10.35
C VAL A 34 -2.79 5.40 10.98
N GLU A 35 -2.71 6.71 11.04
CA GLU A 35 -3.87 7.57 11.18
C GLU A 35 -4.19 8.12 9.79
N TRP A 36 -5.40 7.89 9.32
CA TRP A 36 -5.79 8.30 7.98
C TRP A 36 -6.98 9.26 8.06
N ASP A 37 -6.73 10.49 7.65
CA ASP A 37 -7.76 11.50 7.41
C ASP A 37 -8.18 11.43 5.94
N ARG A 38 -9.41 10.97 5.71
CA ARG A 38 -9.94 10.81 4.35
C ARG A 38 -10.42 12.13 3.77
N ASP A 39 -10.85 13.06 4.62
CA ASP A 39 -11.42 14.34 4.18
C ASP A 39 -10.30 15.28 3.72
N ASP A 40 -9.18 15.29 4.45
CA ASP A 40 -7.98 16.06 4.09
C ASP A 40 -6.96 15.27 3.25
N ASN A 41 -7.25 13.99 2.98
CA ASN A 41 -6.38 13.04 2.28
C ASN A 41 -4.95 12.98 2.88
N GLU A 42 -4.86 13.01 4.22
CA GLU A 42 -3.62 13.00 4.96
C GLU A 42 -3.39 11.65 5.65
N ILE A 43 -2.18 11.11 5.56
CA ILE A 43 -1.78 9.86 6.22
C ILE A 43 -0.65 10.17 7.19
N ARG A 44 -0.86 9.85 8.46
CA ARG A 44 0.12 9.99 9.54
C ARG A 44 0.47 8.62 10.13
N ARG A 45 1.59 8.54 10.84
CA ARG A 45 2.01 7.32 11.52
C ARG A 45 1.13 7.09 12.74
N GLY A 46 0.55 5.91 12.84
CA GLY A 46 -0.20 5.50 14.03
C GLY A 46 0.71 4.94 15.11
N ARG A 47 0.15 4.73 16.30
CA ARG A 47 0.88 4.24 17.49
C ARG A 47 1.59 2.89 17.32
N HIS A 48 1.13 2.04 16.39
CA HIS A 48 1.74 0.72 16.13
C HIS A 48 2.63 0.71 14.89
N TYR A 49 2.87 1.85 14.25
CA TYR A 49 3.63 1.94 13.01
C TYR A 49 5.01 1.24 13.09
N ASP A 50 5.74 1.43 14.18
CA ASP A 50 7.09 0.86 14.34
C ASP A 50 7.08 -0.68 14.40
N ALA A 51 6.01 -1.28 14.92
CA ALA A 51 5.85 -2.73 14.93
C ALA A 51 5.67 -3.28 13.50
N LEU A 52 4.83 -2.61 12.69
CA LEU A 52 4.66 -2.96 11.28
C LEU A 52 5.97 -2.76 10.50
N MET A 53 6.66 -1.64 10.72
CA MET A 53 7.90 -1.33 10.03
C MET A 53 9.01 -2.34 10.34
N SER A 54 9.10 -2.81 11.57
CA SER A 54 10.09 -3.83 11.95
C SER A 54 9.91 -5.11 11.13
N VAL A 55 8.66 -5.54 10.93
CA VAL A 55 8.34 -6.71 10.09
C VAL A 55 8.62 -6.41 8.62
N ALA A 56 8.20 -5.25 8.12
CA ALA A 56 8.40 -4.86 6.72
C ALA A 56 9.89 -4.79 6.36
N VAL A 57 10.72 -4.25 7.26
CA VAL A 57 12.18 -4.22 7.11
C VAL A 57 12.74 -5.63 7.09
N ALA A 58 12.37 -6.49 8.05
CA ALA A 58 12.83 -7.87 8.09
C ALA A 58 12.46 -8.66 6.83
N LEU A 59 11.25 -8.47 6.29
CA LEU A 59 10.83 -9.10 5.03
C LEU A 59 11.66 -8.60 3.85
N LYS A 60 11.87 -7.28 3.74
CA LYS A 60 12.67 -6.68 2.67
C LYS A 60 14.13 -7.14 2.69
N GLU A 61 14.73 -7.23 3.88
CA GLU A 61 16.11 -7.70 4.05
C GLU A 61 16.27 -9.19 3.75
N ASN A 62 15.19 -9.97 3.85
CA ASN A 62 15.19 -11.42 3.61
C ASN A 62 14.42 -11.82 2.34
N GLU A 63 14.12 -10.88 1.45
CA GLU A 63 13.28 -11.10 0.25
C GLU A 63 13.79 -12.27 -0.60
N GLY A 64 15.11 -12.37 -0.81
CA GLY A 64 15.74 -13.48 -1.55
C GLY A 64 15.85 -14.81 -0.80
N LYS A 65 15.35 -14.88 0.44
CA LYS A 65 15.34 -16.09 1.29
C LYS A 65 13.91 -16.49 1.70
N LEU A 66 12.91 -15.75 1.21
CA LEU A 66 11.52 -16.09 1.49
C LEU A 66 11.19 -17.46 0.86
N PRO A 67 10.40 -18.31 1.54
CA PRO A 67 9.98 -19.59 0.99
C PRO A 67 9.24 -19.41 -0.34
N GLU A 68 9.34 -20.40 -1.24
CA GLU A 68 8.46 -20.46 -2.41
C GLU A 68 6.99 -20.45 -1.96
N GLY A 69 6.19 -19.54 -2.53
CA GLY A 69 4.77 -19.40 -2.20
C GLY A 69 4.47 -18.51 -0.99
N TRP A 70 5.43 -17.69 -0.54
CA TRP A 70 5.10 -16.57 0.33
C TRP A 70 4.02 -15.68 -0.33
N PRO A 71 2.94 -15.30 0.38
CA PRO A 71 1.76 -14.63 -0.20
C PRO A 71 2.04 -13.22 -0.71
#